data_AF-A0A2V3DTB0-F1
#
_entry.id   AF-A0A2V3DTB0-F1
#
_cell.length_a   1.000
_cell.length_b   1.000
_cell.length_c   1.000
_cell.angle_alpha   90.00
_cell.angle_beta   90.00
_cell.angle_gamma   90.00
#
_symmetry.space_group_name_H-M   'P 1'
#
loop_
_entity.id
_entity.type
_entity.pdbx_description
1 polymer ?
#
loop_
_entity_poly.entity_id
_entity_poly.type
_entity_poly.pdbx_seq_one_letter_code
_entity_poly.pdbx_strand_id
1 'polypeptide(L)'
;MTASNDGCTGEGHYTLATSAVGPVPALPASTLGAGYTPKIGLVGTKVNAKVPTVSLMVWANEPKPSTDETFKDLALGDELTFRGYTLKITSICPGNTQFDLLTQAEPTD
;
A
#
# COMPACT_ATOMS: atom_id res chain seq x y z
N MET A 1 -14.86 15.75 -22.04
CA MET A 1 -13.97 14.57 -21.97
C MET A 1 -14.19 13.94 -20.61
N THR A 2 -15.01 12.90 -20.55
CA THR A 2 -15.17 12.07 -19.36
C THR A 2 -13.85 11.34 -19.14
N ALA A 3 -13.11 11.69 -18.09
CA ALA A 3 -11.98 10.89 -17.65
C ALA A 3 -12.54 9.50 -17.31
N SER A 4 -12.20 8.49 -18.11
CA SER A 4 -12.57 7.11 -17.80
C SER A 4 -11.92 6.76 -16.47
N ASN A 5 -12.74 6.43 -15.48
CA ASN A 5 -12.34 5.91 -14.16
C ASN A 5 -11.79 4.46 -14.28
N ASP A 6 -11.05 4.15 -15.34
CA ASP A 6 -10.56 2.78 -15.60
C ASP A 6 -9.59 2.29 -14.50
N GLY A 7 -9.07 3.20 -13.66
CA GLY A 7 -8.30 2.84 -12.46
C GLY A 7 -9.14 2.41 -11.25
N CYS A 8 -10.45 2.65 -11.25
CA CYS A 8 -11.37 2.34 -10.14
C CYS A 8 -12.24 1.10 -10.35
N THR A 9 -11.81 0.22 -11.25
CA THR A 9 -12.48 -1.06 -11.51
C THR A 9 -11.73 -2.23 -10.91
N GLY A 10 -10.57 -1.98 -10.30
CA GLY A 10 -9.75 -3.01 -9.69
C GLY A 10 -10.35 -3.58 -8.42
N GLU A 11 -10.18 -4.89 -8.24
CA GLU A 11 -10.47 -5.63 -7.02
C GLU A 11 -9.17 -5.83 -6.25
N GLY A 12 -9.13 -5.44 -4.99
CA GLY A 12 -8.05 -5.75 -4.05
C GLY A 12 -8.61 -6.03 -2.68
N HIS A 13 -8.00 -6.97 -1.96
CA HIS A 13 -8.48 -7.36 -0.64
C HIS A 13 -8.32 -6.25 0.41
N TYR A 14 -7.37 -5.33 0.20
CA TYR A 14 -7.04 -4.26 1.12
C TYR A 14 -7.33 -2.90 0.49
N THR A 15 -8.11 -2.08 1.19
CA THR A 15 -8.42 -0.69 0.78
C THR A 15 -7.67 0.30 1.65
N LEU A 16 -7.05 1.29 1.04
CA LEU A 16 -6.39 2.39 1.73
C LEU A 16 -6.91 3.74 1.23
N ALA A 17 -7.33 4.59 2.16
CA ALA A 17 -7.85 5.93 1.88
C ALA A 17 -6.91 7.01 2.44
N THR A 18 -6.87 8.19 1.82
CA THR A 18 -6.04 9.33 2.26
C THR A 18 -6.39 9.82 3.67
N SER A 19 -7.61 9.55 4.13
CA SER A 19 -8.10 9.92 5.47
C SER A 19 -7.77 8.88 6.55
N ALA A 20 -7.12 7.76 6.21
CA ALA A 20 -6.89 6.64 7.12
C ALA A 20 -5.40 6.27 7.22
N VAL A 21 -5.02 5.79 8.42
CA VAL A 21 -3.73 5.14 8.66
C VAL A 21 -3.95 3.65 8.68
N GLY A 22 -3.35 2.95 7.72
CA GLY A 22 -3.46 1.51 7.54
C GLY A 22 -4.60 1.11 6.61
N PRO A 23 -4.48 -0.03 5.94
CA PRO A 23 -5.56 -0.56 5.11
C PRO A 23 -6.73 -1.09 5.94
N VAL A 24 -7.86 -1.28 5.26
CA VAL A 24 -9.02 -2.02 5.75
C VAL A 24 -9.25 -3.23 4.83
N PRO A 25 -9.26 -4.47 5.36
CA PRO A 25 -8.92 -4.83 6.74
C PRO A 25 -7.44 -4.53 7.07
N ALA A 26 -7.06 -4.59 8.33
CA ALA A 26 -5.66 -4.44 8.72
C ALA A 26 -4.80 -5.58 8.11
N LEU A 27 -3.53 -5.30 7.84
CA LEU A 27 -2.59 -6.34 7.41
C LEU A 27 -2.49 -7.45 8.47
N PRO A 28 -2.19 -8.69 8.06
CA PRO A 28 -1.85 -9.75 8.99
C PRO A 28 -0.71 -9.32 9.92
N ALA A 29 -0.80 -9.72 11.19
CA ALA A 29 0.21 -9.36 12.17
C ALA A 29 1.55 -10.06 11.87
N SER A 30 2.63 -9.33 12.15
CA SER A 30 3.98 -9.89 12.16
C SER A 30 4.11 -11.00 13.19
N THR A 31 4.88 -12.04 12.86
CA THR A 31 5.27 -13.08 13.82
C THR A 31 6.11 -12.52 14.98
N LEU A 32 6.78 -11.38 14.76
CA LEU A 32 7.56 -10.66 15.77
C LEU A 32 6.70 -9.68 16.60
N GLY A 33 5.41 -9.54 16.27
CA GLY A 33 4.43 -8.77 17.02
C GLY A 33 4.00 -7.44 16.37
N ALA A 34 3.03 -6.78 17.00
CA ALA A 34 2.35 -5.61 16.43
C ALA A 34 3.29 -4.42 16.11
N GLY A 35 4.41 -4.29 16.81
CA GLY A 35 5.41 -3.25 16.54
C GLY A 35 6.16 -3.43 15.21
N TYR A 36 6.31 -4.68 14.76
CA TYR A 36 6.99 -5.05 13.52
C TYR A 36 6.01 -5.10 12.33
N THR A 37 4.71 -5.14 12.61
CA THR A 37 3.66 -5.17 11.58
C THR A 37 3.63 -3.85 10.83
N PRO A 38 3.78 -3.85 9.49
CA PRO A 38 3.77 -2.62 8.72
C PRO A 38 2.43 -1.89 8.80
N LYS A 39 2.51 -0.58 8.84
CA LYS A 39 1.41 0.34 8.60
C LYS A 39 1.64 1.04 7.27
N ILE A 40 0.55 1.37 6.59
CA ILE A 40 0.59 1.99 5.28
C ILE A 40 -0.26 3.25 5.31
N GLY A 41 0.27 4.35 4.79
CA GLY A 41 -0.42 5.62 4.61
C GLY A 41 -0.44 5.99 3.13
N LEU A 42 -1.58 6.51 2.67
CA LEU A 42 -1.70 7.00 1.31
C LEU A 42 -1.18 8.43 1.25
N VAL A 43 -0.06 8.62 0.54
CA VAL A 43 0.55 9.96 0.34
C VAL A 43 -0.21 10.74 -0.72
N GLY A 44 -0.65 10.06 -1.78
CA GLY A 44 -1.49 10.68 -2.81
C GLY A 44 -1.66 9.83 -4.07
N THR A 45 -2.54 10.27 -4.95
CA THR A 45 -2.92 9.57 -6.20
C THR A 45 -2.87 10.55 -7.37
N LYS A 46 -2.30 10.13 -8.51
CA LYS A 46 -2.26 10.88 -9.78
C LYS A 46 -3.16 10.23 -10.82
N VAL A 47 -4.47 10.19 -10.55
CA VAL A 47 -5.45 9.49 -11.40
C VAL A 47 -5.59 10.03 -12.83
N ASN A 48 -5.32 11.33 -13.02
CA ASN A 48 -5.47 12.01 -14.33
C ASN A 48 -4.16 12.06 -15.13
N ALA A 49 -3.09 11.41 -14.66
CA ALA A 49 -1.85 11.30 -15.41
C ALA A 49 -2.00 10.34 -16.60
N LYS A 50 -1.07 10.42 -17.58
CA LYS A 50 -1.05 9.51 -18.74
C LYS A 50 -1.05 8.03 -18.31
N VAL A 51 -0.36 7.73 -17.21
CA VAL A 51 -0.44 6.46 -16.50
C VAL A 51 -0.86 6.81 -15.07
N PRO A 52 -2.02 6.33 -14.57
CA PRO A 52 -2.42 6.55 -13.20
C PRO A 52 -1.39 5.96 -12.22
N THR A 53 -1.02 6.74 -11.20
CA THR A 53 -0.08 6.29 -10.17
C THR A 53 -0.53 6.60 -8.75
N VAL A 54 0.02 5.87 -7.78
CA VAL A 54 -0.18 6.06 -6.35
C VAL A 54 1.16 6.19 -5.63
N SER A 55 1.21 7.00 -4.58
CA SER A 55 2.35 7.10 -3.67
C SER A 55 1.95 6.66 -2.27
N LEU A 56 2.73 5.77 -1.68
CA LEU A 56 2.48 5.14 -0.39
C LEU A 56 3.66 5.37 0.54
N MET A 57 3.38 5.60 1.81
CA MET A 57 4.36 5.57 2.89
C MET A 57 4.11 4.33 3.73
N VAL A 58 5.14 3.53 3.97
CA VAL A 58 5.08 2.31 4.76
C VAL A 58 6.03 2.44 5.93
N TRP A 59 5.63 2.02 7.13
CA TRP A 59 6.50 2.08 8.31
C TRP A 59 6.19 0.99 9.31
N ALA A 60 7.15 0.72 10.20
CA ALA A 60 6.97 -0.12 11.38
C ALA A 60 7.61 0.55 12.61
N ASN A 61 7.03 0.32 13.79
CA ASN A 61 7.44 0.97 15.03
C ASN A 61 8.68 0.32 15.69
N GLU A 62 8.91 -0.97 15.42
CA GLU A 62 10.01 -1.78 15.94
C GLU A 62 10.71 -2.53 14.81
N PRO A 63 12.01 -2.85 14.88
CA PRO A 63 12.91 -2.47 15.97
C PRO A 63 13.20 -0.96 15.92
N LYS A 64 13.63 -0.40 17.07
CA LYS A 64 14.08 0.99 17.13
C LYS A 64 15.53 1.15 16.65
N PRO A 65 15.86 2.23 15.91
CA PRO A 65 14.95 3.28 15.46
C PRO A 65 13.96 2.78 14.41
N SER A 66 12.71 3.28 14.48
CA SER A 66 11.67 2.94 13.52
C SER A 66 12.12 3.25 12.10
N THR A 67 11.71 2.44 11.14
CA THR A 67 11.98 2.65 9.73
C THR A 67 10.69 2.96 9.00
N ASP A 68 10.74 3.98 8.16
CA ASP A 68 9.73 4.31 7.18
C ASP A 68 10.33 4.36 5.77
N GLU A 69 9.51 4.09 4.77
CA GLU A 69 9.88 4.16 3.36
C GLU A 69 8.71 4.74 2.57
N THR A 70 9.01 5.61 1.60
CA THR A 70 8.00 6.17 0.70
C THR A 70 8.21 5.63 -0.72
N PHE A 71 7.25 4.85 -1.19
CA PHE A 71 7.17 4.37 -2.56
C PHE A 71 6.35 5.37 -3.38
N LYS A 72 6.94 5.95 -4.42
CA LYS A 72 6.32 6.99 -5.23
C LYS A 72 5.97 6.46 -6.60
N ASP A 73 4.90 7.01 -7.16
CA ASP A 73 4.49 6.81 -8.55
C ASP A 73 4.31 5.33 -8.97
N LEU A 74 3.81 4.49 -8.05
CA LEU A 74 3.44 3.10 -8.33
C LEU A 74 2.24 3.03 -9.27
N ALA A 75 2.38 2.31 -10.37
CA ALA A 75 1.31 2.07 -11.33
C ALA A 75 0.48 0.81 -10.97
N LEU A 76 -0.60 0.59 -11.72
CA LEU A 76 -1.39 -0.64 -11.62
C LEU A 76 -0.52 -1.86 -11.90
N GLY A 77 -0.56 -2.84 -11.01
CA GLY A 77 0.22 -4.08 -11.11
C GLY A 77 1.63 -3.99 -10.53
N ASP A 78 2.10 -2.80 -10.17
CA ASP A 78 3.38 -2.65 -9.50
C ASP A 78 3.35 -3.28 -8.11
N GLU A 79 4.52 -3.78 -7.71
CA GLU A 79 4.73 -4.41 -6.42
C GLU A 79 5.70 -3.58 -5.57
N LEU A 80 5.42 -3.51 -4.28
CA LEU A 80 6.33 -2.97 -3.28
C LEU A 80 6.58 -4.03 -2.21
N THR A 81 7.78 -4.05 -1.65
CA THR A 81 8.10 -4.95 -0.54
C THR A 81 8.67 -4.14 0.61
N PHE A 82 8.07 -4.33 1.80
CA PHE A 82 8.58 -3.76 3.03
C PHE A 82 8.60 -4.83 4.11
N ARG A 83 9.79 -5.16 4.61
CA ARG A 83 10.00 -6.12 5.71
C ARG A 83 9.30 -7.47 5.52
N GLY A 84 9.37 -8.01 4.30
CA GLY A 84 8.79 -9.31 3.97
C GLY A 84 7.32 -9.27 3.56
N TYR A 85 6.66 -8.10 3.59
CA TYR A 85 5.30 -7.91 3.06
C TYR A 85 5.41 -7.38 1.64
N THR A 86 5.07 -8.22 0.67
CA THR A 86 4.97 -7.81 -0.74
C THR A 86 3.52 -7.48 -1.06
N LEU A 87 3.27 -6.24 -1.48
CA LEU A 87 1.95 -5.74 -1.85
C LEU A 87 1.92 -5.44 -3.35
N LYS A 88 0.80 -5.72 -4.00
CA LYS A 88 0.56 -5.40 -5.40
C LYS A 88 -0.56 -4.39 -5.55
N ILE A 89 -0.32 -3.29 -6.26
CA ILE A 89 -1.37 -2.30 -6.53
C ILE A 89 -2.38 -2.89 -7.51
N THR A 90 -3.65 -2.95 -7.11
CA THR A 90 -4.71 -3.53 -7.94
C THR A 90 -5.76 -2.50 -8.37
N SER A 91 -5.81 -1.32 -7.74
CA SER A 91 -6.76 -0.26 -8.09
C SER A 91 -6.21 1.11 -7.67
N ILE A 92 -6.40 2.14 -8.49
CA ILE A 92 -5.95 3.52 -8.19
C ILE A 92 -7.09 4.48 -8.47
N CYS A 93 -7.58 5.13 -7.41
CA CYS A 93 -8.74 6.00 -7.43
C CYS A 93 -8.45 7.38 -6.83
N PRO A 94 -9.34 8.38 -7.05
CA PRO A 94 -9.20 9.65 -6.38
C PRO A 94 -9.25 9.46 -4.86
N GLY A 95 -8.12 9.70 -4.18
CA GLY A 95 -8.03 9.65 -2.72
C GLY A 95 -8.13 8.25 -2.08
N ASN A 96 -8.14 7.19 -2.89
CA ASN A 96 -8.08 5.82 -2.39
C ASN A 96 -7.33 4.89 -3.36
N THR A 97 -6.88 3.77 -2.85
CA THR A 97 -6.19 2.73 -3.62
C THR A 97 -6.54 1.37 -3.05
N GLN A 98 -6.50 0.34 -3.88
CA GLN A 98 -6.60 -1.04 -3.42
C GLN A 98 -5.34 -1.81 -3.79
N PHE A 99 -5.03 -2.79 -2.98
CA PHE A 99 -3.90 -3.69 -3.20
C PHE A 99 -4.20 -5.08 -2.64
N ASP A 100 -3.40 -6.04 -3.11
CA ASP A 100 -3.33 -7.38 -2.54
C ASP A 100 -2.02 -7.58 -1.79
N LEU A 101 -2.07 -8.35 -0.71
CA LEU A 101 -0.89 -8.91 -0.07
C LEU A 101 -0.51 -10.20 -0.80
N LEU A 102 0.61 -10.21 -1.49
CA LEU A 102 1.10 -11.38 -2.22
C LEU A 102 1.81 -12.36 -1.30
N THR A 103 2.69 -11.83 -0.44
CA THR A 103 3.49 -12.64 0.47
C THR A 103 3.72 -11.91 1.79
N GLN A 104 3.81 -12.70 2.86
CA GLN A 104 4.36 -12.30 4.16
C GLN A 104 5.47 -13.31 4.49
N ALA A 105 6.66 -13.06 3.94
CA ALA A 105 7.86 -13.86 4.18
C ALA A 105 8.83 -13.03 5.03
N GLU A 106 8.43 -12.78 6.28
CA GLU A 106 9.27 -12.06 7.23
C GLU A 106 10.56 -12.86 7.48
N PRO A 107 11.73 -12.22 7.58
CA PRO A 107 12.94 -12.92 7.99
C PRO A 107 12.70 -13.53 9.37
N THR A 108 12.79 -14.86 9.46
CA THR A 108 12.92 -15.54 10.75
C THR A 108 14.33 -15.25 11.26
N ASP A 109 14.43 -14.52 12.38
CA ASP A 109 15.67 -14.40 13.14
C ASP A 109 16.09 -15.77 13.71
#